data_AF-A0A833ZIL8-F1
#
_entry.id   AF-A0A833ZIL8-F1
#
_cell.length_a   1.000
_cell.length_b   1.000
_cell.length_c   1.000
_cell.angle_alpha   90.00
_cell.angle_beta   90.00
_cell.angle_gamma   90.00
#
_symmetry.space_group_name_H-M   'P 1'
#
loop_
_entity.id
_entity.type
_entity.pdbx_description
1 polymer ?
#
loop_
_entity_poly.entity_id
_entity_poly.type
_entity_poly.pdbx_seq_one_letter_code
_entity_poly.pdbx_strand_id
1 'polypeptide(L)'
;MSSSLKAMDRATPWPPGLAPMACCCSRATLQKWLPILAWLPDYSMQWLKMDLIAGLSVGLTVIPQALAYAEVAGLPAQYGLYSAFMGCFVYLLLGTSRDVTLGPTAIMSLLVSSYTFHEPAYAVLLAFLSGCIQLAMSFLGLGILLDFISCPVIKGFTSAAAITIAFGQIKNLLGLQHVPRQFFLQVYHTFRNIGQTRPGDVVLGMVCMLLLVMLKLMRGHVPPSYHDMPTSMRVSCGLVWTASTARNALVVSFAALIAYSFEVTGCQPFILTGKIVEGLPPLQGPPSPQSSL
;
A
#
# COMPACT_ATOMS: atom_id res chain seq x y z
N MET A 1 5.42 31.30 24.14
CA MET A 1 5.48 30.76 25.52
C MET A 1 4.27 31.29 26.29
N SER A 2 3.20 30.48 26.43
CA SER A 2 2.13 30.62 27.45
C SER A 2 0.95 29.64 27.20
N SER A 3 0.80 29.09 25.98
CA SER A 3 -0.34 28.20 25.66
C SER A 3 -0.02 26.71 25.55
N SER A 4 1.25 26.29 25.49
CA SER A 4 1.65 24.89 25.33
C SER A 4 1.87 24.11 26.64
N LEU A 5 1.75 24.76 27.81
CA LEU A 5 1.98 24.15 29.13
C LEU A 5 0.72 23.58 29.80
N LYS A 6 -0.47 23.70 29.18
CA LYS A 6 -1.74 23.18 29.71
C LYS A 6 -2.20 21.84 29.11
N ALA A 7 -1.40 21.25 28.23
CA ALA A 7 -1.71 19.95 27.61
C ALA A 7 -0.97 18.76 28.26
N MET A 8 -0.12 19.01 29.25
CA MET A 8 0.75 18.01 29.91
C MET A 8 0.27 17.57 31.30
N ASP A 9 -1.01 17.76 31.62
CA ASP A 9 -1.57 17.48 32.96
C ASP A 9 -2.82 16.57 32.91
N ARG A 10 -2.81 15.61 31.98
CA ARG A 10 -3.73 14.45 32.00
C ARG A 10 -2.93 13.15 32.08
N ALA A 11 -2.07 13.05 33.09
CA ALA A 11 -1.60 11.76 33.57
C ALA A 11 -2.70 11.16 34.44
N THR A 12 -3.37 10.12 33.95
CA THR A 12 -4.30 9.30 34.74
C THR A 12 -3.54 8.70 35.93
N PRO A 13 -4.04 8.80 37.17
CA PRO A 13 -3.38 8.17 38.30
C PRO A 13 -3.43 6.65 38.14
N TRP A 14 -2.28 6.01 38.39
CA TRP A 14 -2.17 4.55 38.49
C TRP A 14 -3.12 4.03 39.59
N PRO A 15 -3.95 3.00 39.34
CA PRO A 15 -4.71 2.39 40.41
C PRO A 15 -3.75 1.62 41.35
N PRO A 16 -3.88 1.76 42.67
CA PRO A 16 -3.14 0.95 43.64
C PRO A 16 -3.81 -0.42 43.77
N GLY A 17 -3.00 -1.46 43.95
CA GLY A 17 -3.46 -2.74 44.48
C GLY A 17 -3.29 -3.92 43.52
N LEU A 18 -2.51 -4.90 43.98
CA LEU A 18 -2.43 -6.24 43.42
C LEU A 18 -3.84 -6.82 43.20
N ALA A 19 -4.26 -6.95 41.94
CA ALA A 19 -5.44 -7.71 41.59
C ALA A 19 -5.09 -9.21 41.55
N PRO A 20 -5.92 -10.10 42.11
CA PRO A 20 -5.65 -11.53 42.15
C PRO A 20 -5.70 -12.13 40.75
N MET A 21 -4.84 -13.13 40.52
CA MET A 21 -4.92 -14.00 39.35
C MET A 21 -6.25 -14.78 39.38
N ALA A 22 -7.26 -14.34 38.63
CA ALA A 22 -8.32 -15.19 38.08
C ALA A 22 -9.32 -14.37 37.26
N CYS A 23 -9.23 -14.46 35.93
CA CYS A 23 -10.33 -14.92 35.06
C CYS A 23 -9.86 -14.78 33.61
N CYS A 24 -9.54 -15.89 32.96
CA CYS A 24 -9.11 -15.94 31.55
C CYS A 24 -10.17 -15.38 30.56
N CYS A 25 -11.38 -15.04 31.02
CA CYS A 25 -12.52 -14.62 30.20
C CYS A 25 -13.15 -13.28 30.67
N SER A 26 -12.35 -12.33 31.16
CA SER A 26 -12.86 -10.97 31.42
C SER A 26 -13.04 -10.18 30.11
N ARG A 27 -14.09 -9.35 30.00
CA ARG A 27 -14.32 -8.45 28.84
C ARG A 27 -13.08 -7.62 28.51
N ALA A 28 -12.32 -7.20 29.53
CA ALA A 28 -11.08 -6.44 29.35
C ALA A 28 -9.97 -7.26 28.67
N THR A 29 -9.90 -8.57 28.92
CA THR A 29 -8.96 -9.46 28.22
C THR A 29 -9.39 -9.64 26.78
N LEU A 30 -10.68 -9.85 26.53
CA LEU A 30 -11.20 -9.99 25.17
C LEU A 30 -11.00 -8.72 24.33
N GLN A 31 -11.18 -7.54 24.91
CA GLN A 31 -10.91 -6.24 24.27
C GLN A 31 -9.42 -6.00 23.97
N LYS A 32 -8.50 -6.63 24.73
CA LYS A 32 -7.06 -6.59 24.43
C LYS A 32 -6.66 -7.47 23.25
N TRP A 33 -7.32 -8.63 23.10
CA TRP A 33 -7.05 -9.57 21.99
C TRP A 33 -7.82 -9.21 20.70
N LEU A 34 -9.01 -8.63 20.84
CA LEU A 34 -9.87 -8.17 19.74
C LEU A 34 -10.21 -6.69 19.95
N PRO A 35 -9.33 -5.76 19.49
CA PRO A 35 -9.55 -4.31 19.64
C PRO A 35 -10.87 -3.83 19.04
N ILE A 36 -11.43 -4.53 18.05
CA ILE A 36 -12.75 -4.23 17.47
C ILE A 36 -13.86 -4.11 18.50
N LEU A 37 -13.84 -4.95 19.54
CA LEU A 37 -14.85 -4.93 20.60
C LEU A 37 -14.73 -3.73 21.53
N ALA A 38 -13.58 -3.04 21.52
CA ALA A 38 -13.36 -1.83 22.30
C ALA A 38 -13.84 -0.57 21.56
N TRP A 39 -13.56 -0.45 20.26
CA TRP A 39 -13.87 0.78 19.51
C TRP A 39 -15.22 0.77 18.81
N LEU A 40 -15.75 -0.39 18.42
CA LEU A 40 -17.00 -0.49 17.66
C LEU A 40 -18.23 0.06 18.42
N PRO A 41 -18.36 -0.15 19.76
CA PRO A 41 -19.50 0.39 20.52
C PRO A 41 -19.53 1.94 20.57
N ASP A 42 -18.37 2.58 20.55
CA ASP A 42 -18.23 4.05 20.62
C ASP A 42 -18.26 4.71 19.23
N TYR A 43 -18.55 3.94 18.17
CA TYR A 43 -18.46 4.41 16.79
C TYR A 43 -19.69 5.24 16.39
N SER A 44 -19.47 6.48 15.94
CA SER A 44 -20.54 7.41 15.58
C SER A 44 -20.91 7.36 14.09
N MET A 45 -22.17 7.68 13.77
CA MET A 45 -22.63 7.80 12.38
C MET A 45 -21.96 8.94 11.59
N GLN A 46 -21.46 9.96 12.28
CA GLN A 46 -20.70 11.04 11.62
C GLN A 46 -19.34 10.51 11.12
N TRP A 47 -18.70 9.62 11.89
CA TRP A 47 -17.45 8.99 11.49
C TRP A 47 -17.67 8.05 10.32
N LEU A 48 -18.77 7.29 10.31
CA LEU A 48 -19.11 6.42 9.17
C LEU A 48 -19.12 7.17 7.83
N LYS A 49 -19.70 8.38 7.80
CA LYS A 49 -19.75 9.19 6.57
C LYS A 49 -18.37 9.64 6.12
N MET A 50 -17.51 10.04 7.06
CA MET A 50 -16.14 10.47 6.76
C MET A 50 -15.26 9.30 6.34
N ASP A 51 -15.39 8.16 7.03
CA ASP A 51 -14.64 6.93 6.75
C ASP A 51 -15.08 6.29 5.44
N LEU A 52 -16.35 6.43 5.02
CA LEU A 52 -16.78 5.98 3.70
C LEU A 52 -16.10 6.76 2.58
N ILE A 53 -16.00 8.09 2.72
CA ILE A 53 -15.33 8.96 1.73
C ILE A 53 -13.82 8.68 1.72
N ALA A 54 -13.21 8.55 2.90
CA ALA A 54 -11.79 8.22 3.04
C ALA A 54 -11.48 6.82 2.48
N GLY A 55 -12.28 5.82 2.84
CA GLY A 55 -12.17 4.44 2.38
C GLY A 55 -12.33 4.29 0.88
N LEU A 56 -13.28 5.02 0.27
CA LEU A 56 -13.42 5.06 -1.19
C LEU A 56 -12.17 5.67 -1.85
N SER A 57 -11.65 6.77 -1.30
CA SER A 57 -10.47 7.45 -1.82
C SER A 57 -9.20 6.60 -1.72
N VAL A 58 -9.00 5.95 -0.57
CA VAL A 58 -7.88 5.04 -0.31
C VAL A 58 -8.01 3.77 -1.16
N GLY A 59 -9.20 3.16 -1.20
CA GLY A 59 -9.46 1.95 -1.98
C GLY A 59 -9.18 2.16 -3.48
N LEU A 60 -9.66 3.27 -4.04
CA LEU A 60 -9.41 3.63 -5.44
C LEU A 60 -7.92 3.84 -5.74
N THR A 61 -7.12 4.22 -4.75
CA THR A 61 -5.67 4.34 -4.87
C THR A 61 -4.96 3.00 -4.71
N VAL A 62 -5.43 2.15 -3.80
CA VAL A 62 -4.81 0.86 -3.48
C VAL A 62 -4.98 -0.15 -4.61
N ILE A 63 -6.12 -0.14 -5.33
CA ILE A 63 -6.37 -1.08 -6.44
C ILE A 63 -5.25 -1.06 -7.50
N PRO A 64 -4.93 0.06 -8.18
CA PRO A 64 -3.89 0.08 -9.18
C PRO A 64 -2.49 -0.15 -8.58
N GLN A 65 -2.26 0.33 -7.36
CA GLN A 65 -1.00 0.11 -6.66
C GLN A 65 -0.75 -1.38 -6.39
N ALA A 66 -1.79 -2.11 -5.96
CA ALA A 66 -1.70 -3.54 -5.68
C ALA A 66 -1.44 -4.36 -6.93
N LEU A 67 -2.07 -4.01 -8.06
CA LEU A 67 -1.80 -4.64 -9.37
C LEU A 67 -0.35 -4.46 -9.79
N ALA A 68 0.18 -3.23 -9.69
CA ALA A 68 1.58 -2.94 -10.03
C ALA A 68 2.57 -3.68 -9.11
N TYR A 69 2.26 -3.78 -7.82
CA TYR A 69 3.12 -4.47 -6.86
C TYR A 69 3.13 -6.00 -7.01
N ALA A 70 2.03 -6.60 -7.45
CA ALA A 70 2.02 -8.00 -7.85
C ALA A 70 2.94 -8.26 -9.05
N GLU A 71 2.93 -7.38 -10.06
CA GLU A 71 3.85 -7.46 -11.20
C GLU A 71 5.32 -7.34 -10.76
N VAL A 72 5.63 -6.42 -9.83
CA VAL A 72 6.97 -6.30 -9.23
C VAL A 72 7.38 -7.58 -8.47
N ALA A 73 6.44 -8.24 -7.80
CA ALA A 73 6.66 -9.54 -7.16
C ALA A 73 6.81 -10.71 -8.16
N GLY A 74 6.57 -10.45 -9.45
CA GLY A 74 6.57 -11.47 -10.50
C GLY A 74 5.40 -12.45 -10.37
N LEU A 75 4.26 -11.98 -9.87
CA LEU A 75 3.05 -12.76 -9.65
C LEU A 75 1.91 -12.25 -10.54
N PRO A 76 0.89 -13.09 -10.80
CA PRO A 76 -0.34 -12.63 -11.45
C PRO A 76 -0.98 -11.48 -10.66
N ALA A 77 -1.48 -10.47 -11.36
CA ALA A 77 -1.88 -9.19 -10.76
C ALA A 77 -2.97 -9.33 -9.66
N GLN A 78 -3.85 -10.32 -9.78
CA GLN A 78 -4.88 -10.64 -8.79
C GLN A 78 -4.34 -10.92 -7.38
N TYR A 79 -3.13 -11.47 -7.24
CA TYR A 79 -2.53 -11.73 -5.92
C TYR A 79 -2.27 -10.44 -5.13
N GLY A 80 -2.00 -9.32 -5.82
CA GLY A 80 -1.91 -8.02 -5.20
C GLY A 80 -3.25 -7.58 -4.60
N LEU A 81 -4.33 -7.76 -5.36
CA LEU A 81 -5.69 -7.44 -4.90
C LEU A 81 -6.11 -8.32 -3.72
N TYR A 82 -5.83 -9.63 -3.78
CA TYR A 82 -6.10 -10.55 -2.67
C TYR A 82 -5.35 -10.16 -1.40
N SER A 83 -4.07 -9.79 -1.52
CA SER A 83 -3.27 -9.34 -0.38
C SER A 83 -3.80 -8.04 0.22
N ALA A 84 -4.17 -7.06 -0.61
CA ALA A 84 -4.73 -5.79 -0.15
C ALA A 84 -6.08 -5.99 0.58
N PHE A 85 -6.97 -6.80 -0.01
CA PHE A 85 -8.28 -7.10 0.57
C PHE A 85 -8.16 -7.85 1.90
N MET A 86 -7.44 -8.98 1.91
CA MET A 86 -7.33 -9.82 3.11
C MET A 86 -6.54 -9.11 4.22
N GLY A 87 -5.49 -8.35 3.88
CA GLY A 87 -4.73 -7.56 4.85
C GLY A 87 -5.61 -6.56 5.60
N CYS A 88 -6.41 -5.77 4.87
CA CYS A 88 -7.37 -4.84 5.48
C CYS A 88 -8.43 -5.56 6.32
N PHE A 89 -8.96 -6.69 5.83
CA PHE A 89 -9.99 -7.45 6.54
C PHE A 89 -9.49 -7.99 7.89
N VAL A 90 -8.28 -8.55 7.92
CA VAL A 90 -7.67 -9.06 9.17
C VAL A 90 -7.35 -7.91 10.12
N TYR A 91 -6.85 -6.78 9.61
CA TYR A 91 -6.52 -5.61 10.43
C TYR A 91 -7.75 -4.87 10.96
N LEU A 92 -8.90 -4.96 10.30
CA LEU A 92 -10.17 -4.48 10.87
C LEU A 92 -10.47 -5.14 12.23
N LEU A 93 -10.18 -6.44 12.35
CA LEU A 93 -10.47 -7.23 13.56
C LEU A 93 -9.40 -7.08 14.65
N LEU A 94 -8.13 -7.07 14.24
CA LEU A 94 -6.96 -7.16 15.14
C LEU A 94 -6.17 -5.85 15.27
N GLY A 95 -6.47 -4.85 14.45
CA GLY A 95 -5.72 -3.61 14.37
C GLY A 95 -5.89 -2.74 15.60
N THR A 96 -4.78 -2.14 16.05
CA THR A 96 -4.75 -1.26 17.23
C THR A 96 -4.84 0.23 16.86
N SER A 97 -4.50 0.58 15.62
CA SER A 97 -4.50 1.96 15.12
C SER A 97 -5.55 2.17 14.04
N ARG A 98 -6.39 3.20 14.20
CA ARG A 98 -7.56 3.49 13.33
C ARG A 98 -7.18 3.96 11.92
N ASP A 99 -6.07 4.68 11.79
CA ASP A 99 -5.71 5.38 10.54
C ASP A 99 -4.75 4.59 9.63
N VAL A 100 -4.37 3.38 10.04
CA VAL A 100 -3.40 2.55 9.30
C VAL A 100 -4.14 1.73 8.25
N THR A 101 -3.75 1.93 6.98
CA THR A 101 -4.18 1.06 5.88
C THR A 101 -3.11 0.01 5.60
N LEU A 102 -3.51 -1.26 5.54
CA LEU A 102 -2.62 -2.35 5.12
C LEU A 102 -2.76 -2.64 3.64
N GLY A 103 -1.65 -3.05 3.02
CA GLY A 103 -1.63 -3.48 1.64
C GLY A 103 -0.24 -3.90 1.21
N PRO A 104 -0.10 -4.43 -0.01
CA PRO A 104 1.21 -4.71 -0.57
C PRO A 104 2.03 -3.41 -0.64
N THR A 105 3.32 -3.53 -0.37
CA THR A 105 4.29 -2.43 -0.52
C THR A 105 5.35 -2.83 -1.54
N ALA A 106 5.97 -1.82 -2.17
CA ALA A 106 7.01 -2.05 -3.16
C ALA A 106 8.19 -2.88 -2.60
N ILE A 107 8.61 -2.61 -1.36
CA ILE A 107 9.71 -3.33 -0.71
C ILE A 107 9.35 -4.80 -0.50
N MET A 108 8.18 -5.08 0.08
CA MET A 108 7.74 -6.46 0.30
C MET A 108 7.61 -7.20 -1.02
N SER A 109 7.13 -6.52 -2.06
CA SER A 109 7.02 -7.10 -3.40
C SER A 109 8.37 -7.49 -3.98
N LEU A 110 9.40 -6.62 -3.85
CA LEU A 110 10.77 -6.92 -4.29
C LEU A 110 11.39 -8.08 -3.51
N LEU A 111 11.18 -8.14 -2.20
CA LEU A 111 11.69 -9.22 -1.36
C LEU A 111 11.03 -10.56 -1.74
N VAL A 112 9.70 -10.58 -1.85
CA VAL A 112 8.94 -11.76 -2.30
C VAL A 112 9.40 -12.20 -3.69
N SER A 113 9.62 -11.25 -4.60
CA SER A 113 10.10 -11.48 -5.97
C SER A 113 11.38 -12.33 -6.05
N SER A 114 12.22 -12.30 -5.02
CA SER A 114 13.48 -13.07 -4.98
C SER A 114 13.26 -14.55 -4.69
N TYR A 115 12.09 -14.93 -4.17
CA TYR A 115 11.77 -16.28 -3.72
C TYR A 115 10.59 -16.92 -4.47
N THR A 116 9.86 -16.17 -5.29
CA THR A 116 8.67 -16.69 -5.98
C THR A 116 8.97 -17.55 -7.20
N PHE A 117 10.14 -17.39 -7.85
CA PHE A 117 10.47 -18.08 -9.10
C PHE A 117 9.34 -18.04 -10.17
N HIS A 118 8.52 -16.98 -10.18
CA HIS A 118 7.29 -16.82 -11.00
C HIS A 118 6.11 -17.75 -10.66
N GLU A 119 6.22 -18.52 -9.59
CA GLU A 119 5.21 -19.45 -9.12
C GLU A 119 4.50 -18.89 -7.87
N PRO A 120 3.17 -18.72 -7.89
CA PRO A 120 2.43 -18.13 -6.77
C PRO A 120 2.44 -19.00 -5.52
N ALA A 121 2.64 -20.32 -5.66
CA ALA A 121 2.70 -21.25 -4.54
C ALA A 121 3.79 -20.87 -3.52
N TYR A 122 4.98 -20.47 -3.99
CA TYR A 122 6.07 -20.03 -3.11
C TYR A 122 5.76 -18.72 -2.40
N ALA A 123 5.02 -17.80 -3.05
CA ALA A 123 4.58 -16.56 -2.41
C ALA A 123 3.63 -16.86 -1.23
N VAL A 124 2.68 -17.77 -1.43
CA VAL A 124 1.72 -18.19 -0.40
C VAL A 124 2.44 -18.88 0.76
N LEU A 125 3.37 -19.79 0.47
CA LEU A 125 4.16 -20.48 1.48
C LEU A 125 5.05 -19.49 2.27
N LEU A 126 5.69 -18.54 1.59
CA LEU A 126 6.50 -17.51 2.23
C LEU A 126 5.66 -16.61 3.14
N ALA A 127 4.47 -16.21 2.69
CA ALA A 127 3.53 -15.42 3.49
C ALA A 127 3.07 -16.18 4.73
N PHE A 128 2.75 -17.47 4.59
CA PHE A 128 2.38 -18.34 5.70
C PHE A 128 3.51 -18.49 6.72
N LEU A 129 4.72 -18.83 6.27
CA LEU A 129 5.89 -19.00 7.13
C LEU A 129 6.27 -17.69 7.84
N SER A 130 6.22 -16.57 7.11
CA SER A 130 6.44 -15.24 7.68
C SER A 130 5.42 -14.94 8.80
N GLY A 131 4.14 -15.27 8.59
CA GLY A 131 3.10 -15.15 9.60
C GLY A 131 3.38 -16.02 10.83
N CYS A 132 3.77 -17.29 10.65
CA CYS A 132 4.16 -18.16 11.76
C CYS A 132 5.34 -17.60 12.56
N ILE A 133 6.37 -17.08 11.87
CA ILE A 133 7.53 -16.46 12.51
C ILE A 133 7.12 -15.19 13.26
N GLN A 134 6.26 -14.34 12.68
CA GLN A 134 5.74 -13.14 13.34
C GLN A 134 4.93 -13.47 14.59
N LEU A 135 4.09 -14.51 14.56
CA LEU A 135 3.35 -14.99 15.72
C LEU A 135 4.29 -15.52 16.81
N ALA A 136 5.32 -16.30 16.43
CA ALA A 136 6.33 -16.78 17.36
C ALA A 136 7.12 -15.63 18.01
N MET A 137 7.56 -14.65 17.21
CA MET A 137 8.24 -13.45 17.72
C MET A 137 7.35 -12.64 18.66
N SER A 138 6.06 -12.51 18.33
CA SER A 138 5.08 -11.82 19.19
C SER A 138 4.89 -12.56 20.52
N PHE A 139 4.75 -13.90 20.49
CA PHE A 139 4.64 -14.72 21.70
C PHE A 139 5.89 -14.61 22.60
N LEU A 140 7.08 -14.51 21.98
CA LEU A 140 8.35 -14.31 22.69
C LEU A 140 8.57 -12.86 23.17
N GLY A 141 7.65 -11.93 22.88
CA GLY A 141 7.80 -10.52 23.26
C GLY A 141 8.92 -9.80 22.52
N LEU A 142 9.39 -10.33 21.37
CA LEU A 142 10.51 -9.78 20.60
C LEU A 142 10.17 -8.47 19.87
N GLY A 143 8.97 -7.92 20.06
CA GLY A 143 8.61 -6.59 19.57
C GLY A 143 9.54 -5.48 20.10
N ILE A 144 10.12 -5.66 21.29
CA ILE A 144 11.11 -4.74 21.89
C ILE A 144 12.35 -4.59 20.98
N LEU A 145 12.66 -5.60 20.15
CA LEU A 145 13.79 -5.52 19.22
C LEU A 145 13.63 -4.39 18.18
N LEU A 146 12.39 -4.02 17.84
CA LEU A 146 12.12 -2.92 16.92
C LEU A 146 12.54 -1.56 17.48
N ASP A 147 12.47 -1.38 18.81
CA ASP A 147 12.88 -0.14 19.48
C ASP A 147 14.41 0.05 19.46
N PHE A 148 15.17 -1.03 19.24
CA PHE A 148 16.63 -0.98 19.10
C PHE A 148 17.10 -0.65 17.68
N ILE A 149 16.20 -0.56 16.70
CA ILE A 149 16.58 -0.18 15.34
C ILE A 149 16.84 1.33 15.31
N SER A 150 18.11 1.69 15.16
CA SER A 150 18.53 3.09 15.17
C SER A 150 17.96 3.87 13.97
N CYS A 151 17.61 5.15 14.19
CA CYS A 151 17.16 6.06 13.13
C CYS A 151 18.10 6.09 11.91
N PRO A 152 19.45 6.07 12.04
CA PRO A 152 20.36 5.98 10.89
C PRO A 152 20.14 4.73 10.04
N VAL A 153 19.89 3.56 10.64
CA VAL A 153 19.62 2.31 9.92
C VAL A 153 18.32 2.41 9.12
N ILE A 154 17.25 2.95 9.74
CA ILE A 154 15.97 3.15 9.05
C ILE A 154 16.13 4.12 7.89
N LYS A 155 16.86 5.23 8.07
CA LYS A 155 17.12 6.21 7.01
C LYS A 155 17.95 5.61 5.88
N GLY A 156 18.98 4.83 6.19
CA GLY A 156 19.82 4.15 5.20
C GLY A 156 19.03 3.12 4.40
N PHE A 157 18.26 2.27 5.09
CA PHE A 157 17.40 1.26 4.47
C PHE A 157 16.33 1.89 3.57
N THR A 158 15.63 2.92 4.06
CA THR A 158 14.57 3.60 3.28
C THR A 158 15.13 4.34 2.06
N SER A 159 16.32 4.96 2.16
CA SER A 159 17.00 5.59 1.03
C SER A 159 17.44 4.56 -0.03
N ALA A 160 18.06 3.45 0.39
CA ALA A 160 18.43 2.37 -0.52
C ALA A 160 17.20 1.76 -1.21
N ALA A 161 16.14 1.48 -0.44
CA ALA A 161 14.89 0.98 -0.98
C ALA A 161 14.26 1.95 -1.99
N ALA A 162 14.26 3.25 -1.74
CA ALA A 162 13.75 4.25 -2.67
C ALA A 162 14.51 4.23 -4.01
N ILE A 163 15.84 4.12 -3.97
CA ILE A 163 16.68 4.00 -5.17
C ILE A 163 16.36 2.70 -5.91
N THR A 164 16.31 1.56 -5.21
CA THR A 164 15.99 0.27 -5.81
C THR A 164 14.61 0.27 -6.47
N ILE A 165 13.60 0.85 -5.82
CA ILE A 165 12.25 0.97 -6.38
C ILE A 165 12.26 1.87 -7.61
N ALA A 166 12.93 3.03 -7.55
CA ALA A 166 12.99 3.97 -8.67
C ALA A 166 13.59 3.30 -9.92
N PHE A 167 14.77 2.68 -9.82
CA PHE A 167 15.36 1.91 -10.93
C PHE A 167 14.51 0.70 -11.31
N GLY A 168 13.85 0.08 -10.33
CA GLY A 168 12.84 -0.96 -10.47
C GLY A 168 11.79 -0.64 -11.52
N GLN A 169 11.32 0.60 -11.55
CA GLN A 169 10.24 1.08 -12.42
C GLN A 169 10.72 1.64 -13.76
N ILE A 170 12.01 1.98 -13.93
CA ILE A 170 12.51 2.56 -15.19
C ILE A 170 12.29 1.61 -16.37
N LYS A 171 12.48 0.29 -16.18
CA LYS A 171 12.23 -0.70 -17.24
C LYS A 171 10.78 -0.67 -17.74
N ASN A 172 9.83 -0.48 -16.83
CA ASN A 172 8.39 -0.44 -17.12
C ASN A 172 8.05 0.87 -17.84
N LEU A 173 8.63 1.99 -17.39
CA LEU A 173 8.49 3.28 -18.05
C LEU A 173 9.04 3.28 -19.49
N LEU A 174 10.11 2.52 -19.73
CA LEU A 174 10.78 2.40 -21.02
C LEU A 174 10.16 1.33 -21.95
N GLY A 175 9.21 0.52 -21.44
CA GLY A 175 8.61 -0.59 -22.16
C GLY A 175 9.59 -1.74 -22.45
N LEU A 176 10.67 -1.86 -21.67
CA LEU A 176 11.69 -2.90 -21.85
C LEU A 176 11.24 -4.22 -21.21
N GLN A 177 11.32 -5.31 -21.98
CA GLN A 177 11.01 -6.66 -21.50
C GLN A 177 12.29 -7.44 -21.15
N HIS A 178 12.14 -8.52 -20.37
CA HIS A 178 13.22 -9.45 -20.01
C HIS A 178 14.40 -8.83 -19.23
N VAL A 179 14.18 -7.73 -18.51
CA VAL A 179 15.21 -7.15 -17.63
C VAL A 179 15.30 -7.94 -16.32
N PRO A 180 16.50 -8.40 -15.92
CA PRO A 180 16.70 -9.15 -14.69
C PRO A 180 16.33 -8.32 -13.45
N ARG A 181 15.94 -9.02 -12.36
CA ARG A 181 15.41 -8.40 -11.13
C ARG A 181 16.50 -7.92 -10.16
N GLN A 182 17.70 -8.48 -10.24
CA GLN A 182 18.82 -8.09 -9.39
C GLN A 182 19.24 -6.66 -9.71
N PHE A 183 19.34 -5.78 -8.70
CA PHE A 183 19.55 -4.35 -8.89
C PHE A 183 20.69 -4.01 -9.86
N PHE A 184 21.89 -4.58 -9.67
CA PHE A 184 23.04 -4.28 -10.53
C PHE A 184 22.84 -4.74 -11.98
N LEU A 185 22.31 -5.95 -12.19
CA LEU A 185 22.00 -6.46 -13.52
C LEU A 185 20.87 -5.65 -14.16
N GLN A 186 19.87 -5.25 -13.38
CA GLN A 186 18.75 -4.42 -13.82
C GLN A 186 19.28 -3.11 -14.38
N VAL A 187 20.15 -2.42 -13.64
CA VAL A 187 20.77 -1.16 -14.09
C VAL A 187 21.57 -1.39 -15.38
N TYR A 188 22.45 -2.38 -15.41
CA TYR A 188 23.28 -2.69 -16.57
C TYR A 188 22.46 -2.97 -17.84
N HIS A 189 21.47 -3.87 -17.75
CA HIS A 189 20.64 -4.25 -18.90
C HIS A 189 19.69 -3.13 -19.33
N THR A 190 19.21 -2.29 -18.40
CA THR A 190 18.37 -1.13 -18.73
C THR A 190 19.15 -0.14 -19.60
N PHE A 191 20.39 0.17 -19.23
CA PHE A 191 21.23 1.07 -20.05
C PHE A 191 21.67 0.42 -21.36
N ARG A 192 21.97 -0.88 -21.36
CA ARG A 192 22.38 -1.60 -22.58
C ARG A 192 21.25 -1.73 -23.61
N ASN A 193 20.02 -1.92 -23.16
CA ASN A 193 18.85 -2.14 -24.03
C ASN A 193 18.04 -0.86 -24.29
N ILE A 194 18.58 0.32 -23.98
CA ILE A 194 17.86 1.60 -24.13
C ILE A 194 17.44 1.92 -25.58
N GLY A 195 18.09 1.29 -26.56
CA GLY A 195 17.68 1.38 -27.98
C GLY A 195 16.45 0.55 -28.34
N GLN A 196 16.04 -0.40 -27.51
CA GLN A 196 14.87 -1.27 -27.74
C GLN A 196 13.60 -0.73 -27.05
N THR A 197 13.58 0.56 -26.75
CA THR A 197 12.49 1.21 -26.01
C THR A 197 11.24 1.32 -26.86
N ARG A 198 10.08 1.12 -26.21
CA ARG A 198 8.78 1.28 -26.88
C ARG A 198 8.32 2.73 -26.70
N PRO A 199 8.22 3.52 -27.78
CA PRO A 199 7.90 4.95 -27.66
C PRO A 199 6.50 5.20 -27.07
N GLY A 200 5.55 4.29 -27.31
CA GLY A 200 4.20 4.36 -26.74
C GLY A 200 4.22 4.36 -25.21
N ASP A 201 4.86 3.36 -24.61
CA ASP A 201 4.97 3.24 -23.14
C ASP A 201 5.71 4.44 -22.53
N VAL A 202 6.78 4.91 -23.18
CA VAL A 202 7.54 6.09 -22.74
C VAL A 202 6.68 7.36 -22.75
N VAL A 203 5.99 7.65 -23.85
CA VAL A 203 5.15 8.85 -23.96
C VAL A 203 4.02 8.80 -22.94
N LEU A 204 3.31 7.67 -22.83
CA LEU A 204 2.22 7.51 -21.88
C LEU A 204 2.70 7.67 -20.44
N GLY A 205 3.81 7.03 -20.09
CA GLY A 205 4.38 7.10 -18.75
C GLY A 205 4.91 8.49 -18.39
N MET A 206 5.56 9.19 -19.33
CA MET A 206 6.00 10.58 -19.13
C MET A 206 4.82 11.54 -18.96
N VAL A 207 3.75 11.39 -19.74
CA VAL A 207 2.50 12.16 -19.58
C VAL A 207 1.87 11.88 -18.22
N CYS A 208 1.77 10.61 -17.81
CA CYS A 208 1.26 10.23 -16.49
C CYS A 208 2.10 10.85 -15.36
N MET A 209 3.43 10.78 -15.47
CA MET A 209 4.34 11.35 -14.47
C MET A 209 4.19 12.87 -14.37
N LEU A 210 4.10 13.56 -15.51
CA LEU A 210 3.87 15.01 -15.55
C LEU A 210 2.53 15.38 -14.93
N LEU A 211 1.45 14.66 -15.24
CA LEU A 211 0.13 14.89 -14.66
C LEU A 211 0.13 14.68 -13.14
N LEU A 212 0.76 13.61 -12.64
CA LEU A 212 0.88 13.35 -11.20
C LEU A 212 1.65 14.47 -10.49
N VAL A 213 2.77 14.92 -11.05
CA VAL A 213 3.57 16.02 -10.49
C VAL A 213 2.78 17.32 -10.52
N MET A 214 2.09 17.63 -11.62
CA MET A 214 1.27 18.83 -11.76
C MET A 214 0.13 18.86 -10.72
N LEU A 215 -0.63 17.77 -10.58
CA LEU A 215 -1.68 17.64 -9.55
C LEU A 215 -1.13 17.75 -8.12
N LYS A 216 0.10 17.26 -7.88
CA LYS A 216 0.78 17.41 -6.58
C LYS A 216 1.18 18.86 -6.32
N LEU A 217 1.72 19.55 -7.32
CA LEU A 217 2.10 20.97 -7.21
C LEU A 217 0.89 21.88 -7.02
N MET A 218 -0.20 21.61 -7.74
CA MET A 218 -1.47 22.34 -7.56
C MET A 218 -1.95 22.28 -6.12
N ARG A 219 -1.89 21.11 -5.47
CA ARG A 219 -2.28 20.97 -4.05
C ARG A 219 -1.43 21.78 -3.10
N GLY A 220 -0.14 21.93 -3.40
CA GLY A 220 0.76 22.78 -2.61
C GLY A 220 0.40 24.27 -2.68
N HIS A 221 -0.29 24.71 -3.74
CA HIS A 221 -0.70 26.10 -3.95
C HIS A 221 -2.15 26.38 -3.54
N VAL A 222 -2.90 25.39 -3.04
CA VAL A 222 -4.29 25.62 -2.58
C VAL A 222 -4.24 26.40 -1.26
N PRO A 223 -4.77 27.64 -1.21
CA PRO A 223 -4.81 28.40 0.03
C PRO A 223 -5.75 27.75 1.05
N PRO A 224 -5.48 27.90 2.37
CA PRO A 224 -6.40 27.43 3.40
C PRO A 224 -7.77 28.11 3.22
N SER A 225 -8.85 27.31 3.28
CA SER A 225 -10.21 27.82 3.10
C SER A 225 -10.58 28.76 4.26
N TYR A 226 -10.80 30.04 3.94
CA TYR A 226 -11.25 31.05 4.89
C TYR A 226 -12.78 31.25 4.80
N HIS A 227 -13.40 31.75 5.86
CA HIS A 227 -14.86 31.86 5.96
C HIS A 227 -15.45 32.86 4.94
N ASP A 228 -14.70 33.91 4.58
CA ASP A 228 -15.11 35.00 3.68
C ASP A 228 -14.81 34.79 2.19
N MET A 229 -14.50 33.55 1.78
CA MET A 229 -14.12 33.26 0.41
C MET A 229 -15.37 33.16 -0.50
N PRO A 230 -15.37 33.78 -1.71
CA PRO A 230 -16.51 33.69 -2.63
C PRO A 230 -16.81 32.22 -2.99
N THR A 231 -18.08 31.89 -3.15
CA THR A 231 -18.57 30.51 -3.35
C THR A 231 -17.85 29.79 -4.50
N SER A 232 -17.61 30.48 -5.63
CA SER A 232 -16.86 29.94 -6.77
C SER A 232 -15.42 29.54 -6.43
N MET A 233 -14.75 30.30 -5.57
CA MET A 233 -13.37 30.02 -5.15
C MET A 233 -13.32 28.88 -4.13
N ARG A 234 -14.31 28.78 -3.24
CA ARG A 234 -14.47 27.64 -2.33
C ARG A 234 -14.71 26.34 -3.12
N VAL A 235 -15.57 26.37 -4.13
CA VAL A 235 -15.82 25.21 -5.01
C VAL A 235 -14.55 24.83 -5.79
N SER A 236 -13.85 25.80 -6.37
CA SER A 236 -12.58 25.56 -7.09
C SER A 236 -11.50 24.94 -6.19
N CYS A 237 -11.29 25.48 -4.99
CA CYS A 237 -10.34 24.92 -4.02
C CYS A 237 -10.73 23.50 -3.58
N GLY A 238 -12.03 23.24 -3.36
CA GLY A 238 -12.54 21.91 -3.06
C GLY A 238 -12.31 20.91 -4.20
N LEU A 239 -12.52 21.33 -5.45
CA LEU A 239 -12.25 20.50 -6.63
C LEU A 239 -10.76 20.18 -6.79
N VAL A 240 -9.86 21.16 -6.62
CA VAL A 240 -8.41 20.91 -6.70
C VAL A 240 -7.95 19.99 -5.56
N TRP A 241 -8.49 20.17 -4.36
CA TRP A 241 -8.16 19.32 -3.21
C TRP A 241 -8.62 17.87 -3.41
N THR A 242 -9.84 17.67 -3.89
CA THR A 242 -10.39 16.34 -4.20
C THR A 242 -9.62 15.69 -5.36
N ALA A 243 -9.40 16.41 -6.47
CA ALA A 243 -8.65 15.91 -7.61
C ALA A 243 -7.21 15.52 -7.25
N SER A 244 -6.53 16.31 -6.42
CA SER A 244 -5.17 15.97 -5.99
C SER A 244 -5.12 14.81 -4.99
N THR A 245 -6.16 14.63 -4.18
CA THR A 245 -6.29 13.47 -3.29
C THR A 245 -6.50 12.19 -4.09
N ALA A 246 -7.32 12.25 -5.15
CA ALA A 246 -7.58 11.13 -6.06
C ALA A 246 -6.58 11.03 -7.23
N ARG A 247 -5.45 11.74 -7.20
CA ARG A 247 -4.53 11.88 -8.36
C ARG A 247 -4.08 10.55 -8.97
N ASN A 248 -3.76 9.56 -8.13
CA ASN A 248 -3.26 8.26 -8.59
C ASN A 248 -4.35 7.52 -9.37
N ALA A 249 -5.57 7.52 -8.83
CA ALA A 249 -6.72 6.93 -9.47
C ALA A 249 -7.09 7.64 -10.78
N LEU A 250 -7.13 8.97 -10.78
CA LEU A 250 -7.47 9.76 -11.97
C LEU A 250 -6.50 9.50 -13.12
N VAL A 251 -5.19 9.49 -12.83
CA VAL A 251 -4.17 9.25 -13.85
C VAL A 251 -4.26 7.82 -14.39
N VAL A 252 -4.48 6.83 -13.52
CA VAL A 252 -4.64 5.43 -13.99
C VAL A 252 -5.90 5.26 -14.81
N SER A 253 -7.05 5.81 -14.39
CA SER A 253 -8.29 5.74 -15.17
C SER A 253 -8.15 6.42 -16.53
N PHE A 254 -7.47 7.56 -16.59
CA PHE A 254 -7.19 8.26 -17.84
C PHE A 254 -6.27 7.44 -18.76
N ALA A 255 -5.19 6.87 -18.22
CA ALA A 255 -4.29 6.01 -18.98
C ALA A 255 -4.99 4.74 -19.49
N ALA A 256 -5.87 4.14 -18.68
CA ALA A 256 -6.66 2.97 -19.07
C ALA A 256 -7.65 3.30 -20.20
N LEU A 257 -8.31 4.47 -20.16
CA LEU A 257 -9.18 4.95 -21.24
C LEU A 257 -8.42 5.15 -22.56
N ILE A 258 -7.22 5.72 -22.49
CA ILE A 258 -6.34 5.86 -23.67
C ILE A 258 -5.97 4.48 -24.22
N ALA A 259 -5.47 3.58 -23.35
CA ALA A 259 -5.09 2.24 -23.75
C ALA A 259 -6.25 1.48 -24.41
N TYR A 260 -7.45 1.54 -23.83
CA TYR A 260 -8.67 0.95 -24.38
C TYR A 260 -9.04 1.53 -25.75
N SER A 261 -8.93 2.85 -25.92
CA SER A 261 -9.23 3.51 -27.20
C SER A 261 -8.31 3.03 -28.32
N PHE A 262 -7.02 2.83 -28.03
CA PHE A 262 -6.06 2.28 -28.99
C PHE A 262 -6.31 0.80 -29.28
N GLU A 263 -6.66 0.00 -28.26
CA GLU A 263 -7.00 -1.42 -28.41
C GLU A 263 -8.22 -1.63 -29.33
N VAL A 264 -9.27 -0.81 -29.17
CA VAL A 264 -10.44 -0.82 -30.06
C VAL A 264 -10.10 -0.41 -31.50
N THR A 265 -9.10 0.46 -31.67
CA THR A 265 -8.60 0.88 -33.00
C THR A 265 -7.71 -0.18 -33.65
N GLY A 266 -7.39 -1.29 -32.96
CA GLY A 266 -6.53 -2.37 -33.45
C GLY A 266 -5.02 -2.08 -33.36
N CYS A 267 -4.63 -0.97 -32.75
CA CYS A 267 -3.23 -0.62 -32.49
C CYS A 267 -2.86 -1.00 -31.05
N GLN A 268 -1.79 -1.78 -30.86
CA GLN A 268 -1.26 -2.11 -29.52
C GLN A 268 0.09 -1.42 -29.25
N PRO A 269 0.10 -0.09 -29.03
CA PRO A 269 1.34 0.65 -28.77
C PRO A 269 1.90 0.42 -27.37
N PHE A 270 1.12 -0.14 -26.44
CA PHE A 270 1.45 -0.29 -25.02
C PHE A 270 1.58 -1.76 -24.59
N ILE A 271 2.27 -2.01 -23.47
CA ILE A 271 2.23 -3.30 -22.77
C ILE A 271 1.00 -3.31 -21.84
N LEU A 272 0.10 -4.28 -22.04
CA LEU A 272 -1.10 -4.45 -21.21
C LEU A 272 -0.84 -5.44 -20.06
N THR A 273 -1.50 -5.20 -18.92
CA THR A 273 -1.41 -6.02 -17.68
C THR A 273 -1.92 -7.46 -17.85
N GLY A 274 -2.53 -7.79 -18.99
CA GLY A 274 -3.08 -9.11 -19.30
C GLY A 274 -4.45 -9.36 -18.66
N LYS A 275 -4.96 -10.60 -18.81
CA LYS A 275 -6.23 -11.01 -18.20
C LYS A 275 -6.06 -11.24 -16.69
N ILE A 276 -6.98 -10.69 -15.92
CA ILE A 276 -7.08 -10.89 -14.47
C ILE A 276 -8.20 -11.90 -14.22
N VAL A 277 -7.92 -12.94 -13.44
CA VAL A 277 -8.94 -13.95 -13.09
C VAL A 277 -9.95 -13.32 -12.14
N GLU A 278 -11.23 -13.52 -12.45
CA GLU A 278 -12.34 -13.02 -11.64
C GLU A 278 -12.62 -13.93 -10.44
N GLY A 279 -13.06 -13.32 -9.34
CA GLY A 279 -13.49 -14.05 -8.14
C GLY A 279 -12.40 -14.30 -7.11
N LEU A 280 -12.80 -15.01 -6.04
CA LEU A 280 -11.93 -15.40 -4.94
C LEU A 280 -11.20 -16.70 -5.28
N PRO A 281 -9.93 -16.85 -4.82
CA PRO A 281 -9.23 -18.11 -4.99
C PRO A 281 -9.90 -19.21 -4.16
N PRO A 282 -9.83 -20.49 -4.60
CA PRO A 282 -10.35 -21.59 -3.81
C PRO A 282 -9.63 -21.65 -2.45
N LEU A 283 -10.38 -21.92 -1.38
CA LEU A 283 -9.81 -22.10 -0.04
C LEU A 283 -8.97 -23.38 -0.03
N GLN A 284 -7.65 -23.21 0.07
CA GLN A 284 -6.68 -24.30 0.10
C GLN A 284 -5.63 -24.02 1.18
N GLY A 285 -5.09 -25.08 1.77
CA GLY A 285 -3.96 -24.97 2.70
C GLY A 285 -2.69 -24.47 2.00
N PRO A 286 -1.68 -24.01 2.77
CA PRO A 286 -0.40 -23.62 2.20
C PRO A 286 0.23 -24.82 1.44
N PRO A 287 0.77 -24.59 0.23
CA PRO A 287 1.34 -25.66 -0.57
C PRO A 287 2.55 -26.29 0.14
N SER A 288 2.67 -27.62 0.05
CA SER A 288 3.82 -28.33 0.61
C SER A 288 5.05 -28.18 -0.29
N PRO A 289 6.28 -28.14 0.24
CA PRO A 289 7.50 -28.05 -0.60
C PRO A 289 7.66 -29.21 -1.60
N GLN A 290 6.95 -30.32 -1.39
CA GLN A 290 7.04 -31.52 -2.22
C GLN A 290 5.97 -31.58 -3.33
N SER A 291 4.94 -30.74 -3.29
CA SER A 291 3.85 -30.74 -4.27
C SER A 291 4.13 -29.94 -5.55
N SER A 292 5.35 -29.39 -5.69
CA SER A 292 5.78 -28.55 -6.82
C SER A 292 7.05 -29.05 -7.52
N LEU A 293 7.41 -30.32 -7.30
CA LEU A 293 8.44 -31.06 -8.06
C LEU A 293 7.79 -32.05 -9.04
#